data_AF-X1IHJ2-F1
#
_entry.id   AF-X1IHJ2-F1
#
_cell.length_a   1.000
_cell.length_b   1.000
_cell.length_c   1.000
_cell.angle_alpha   90.00
_cell.angle_beta   90.00
_cell.angle_gamma   90.00
#
_symmetry.space_group_name_H-M   'P 1'
#
loop_
_entity.id
_entity.type
_entity.pdbx_description
1 polymer ?
#
loop_
_entity_poly.entity_id
_entity_poly.type
_entity_poly.pdbx_seq_one_letter_code
_entity_poly.pdbx_strand_id
1 'polypeptide(L)'
;MNKINRVIYCIIDNVRSDHLFNFMEKGLLPNIKKLMENGIYSKNCITDFPPITFPTQASLITGTYTGDYRREFCHGVPLMNWMGRDIAPPFLRDYTAKNLQIYKLNKDLG
;
A
#
# COMPACT_ATOMS: atom_id res chain seq x y z
N MET A 1 -18.63 20.79 12.94
CA MET A 1 -18.20 19.72 12.01
C MET A 1 -19.20 18.57 12.11
N ASN A 2 -19.68 18.05 10.98
CA ASN A 2 -20.45 16.81 10.99
C ASN A 2 -19.54 15.66 11.45
N LYS A 3 -20.03 14.83 12.37
CA LYS A 3 -19.28 13.65 12.83
C LYS A 3 -19.18 12.64 11.69
N ILE A 4 -17.97 12.35 11.24
CA ILE A 4 -17.73 11.25 10.31
C ILE A 4 -17.96 9.94 11.05
N ASN A 5 -18.90 9.12 10.57
CA ASN A 5 -19.26 7.85 11.20
C ASN A 5 -18.82 6.62 10.40
N ARG A 6 -18.35 6.82 9.16
CA ARG A 6 -17.91 5.76 8.26
C ARG A 6 -16.78 6.26 7.37
N VAL A 7 -15.78 5.42 7.19
CA VAL A 7 -14.68 5.64 6.25
C VAL A 7 -14.63 4.41 5.33
N ILE A 8 -14.61 4.65 4.03
CA ILE A 8 -14.38 3.61 3.03
C ILE A 8 -12.99 3.88 2.45
N TYR A 9 -12.09 2.92 2.63
CA TYR A 9 -10.77 2.94 2.04
C TYR A 9 -10.73 1.92 0.90
N CYS A 10 -10.41 2.39 -0.31
CA CYS A 10 -10.44 1.58 -1.53
C CYS A 10 -9.10 1.69 -2.25
N ILE A 11 -8.48 0.55 -2.51
CA ILE A 11 -7.26 0.43 -3.31
C ILE A 11 -7.65 -0.31 -4.60
N ILE A 12 -7.32 0.27 -5.74
CA ILE A 12 -7.43 -0.41 -7.03
C ILE A 12 -6.02 -0.85 -7.42
N ASP A 13 -5.74 -2.15 -7.29
CA ASP A 13 -4.40 -2.69 -7.52
C ASP A 13 -3.98 -2.50 -8.98
N ASN A 14 -2.70 -2.15 -9.17
CA ASN A 14 -2.05 -2.01 -10.46
C ASN A 14 -2.70 -0.97 -11.42
N VAL A 15 -3.20 0.14 -10.87
CA VAL A 15 -3.70 1.27 -11.67
C VAL A 15 -2.64 2.36 -11.79
N ARG A 16 -2.13 2.55 -13.01
CA ARG A 16 -1.25 3.68 -13.33
C ARG A 16 -2.07 4.97 -13.45
N SER A 17 -1.53 6.07 -12.91
CA SER A 17 -2.18 7.38 -12.86
C SER A 17 -2.68 7.84 -14.24
N ASP A 18 -1.80 7.84 -15.25
CA ASP A 18 -2.12 8.24 -16.62
C ASP A 18 -3.24 7.40 -17.27
N HIS A 19 -3.29 6.09 -17.02
CA HIS A 19 -4.38 5.24 -17.51
C HIS A 19 -5.73 5.66 -16.90
N LEU A 20 -5.76 5.89 -15.58
CA LEU A 20 -6.97 6.32 -14.87
C LEU A 20 -7.51 7.65 -15.41
N PHE A 21 -6.63 8.66 -15.54
CA PHE A 21 -7.03 9.97 -16.05
C PHE A 21 -7.43 9.91 -17.54
N ASN A 22 -6.74 9.13 -18.36
CA ASN A 22 -7.11 8.95 -19.77
C ASN A 22 -8.51 8.34 -19.93
N PHE A 23 -8.87 7.35 -19.10
CA PHE A 23 -10.21 6.76 -19.13
C PHE A 23 -11.29 7.71 -18.62
N MET A 24 -10.99 8.56 -17.63
CA MET A 24 -11.91 9.62 -17.19
C MET A 24 -12.13 10.67 -18.28
N GLU A 25 -11.08 11.10 -18.98
CA GLU A 25 -11.15 12.07 -20.09
C GLU A 25 -11.99 11.54 -21.25
N LYS A 26 -11.88 10.24 -21.56
CA LYS A 26 -12.72 9.54 -22.55
C LYS A 26 -14.17 9.31 -22.11
N GLY A 27 -14.55 9.70 -20.88
CA GLY A 27 -15.90 9.52 -20.36
C GLY A 27 -16.24 8.10 -19.93
N LEU A 28 -15.25 7.20 -19.81
CA LEU A 28 -15.47 5.78 -19.48
C LEU A 28 -15.68 5.55 -17.97
N LEU A 29 -15.30 6.52 -17.13
CA LEU A 29 -15.33 6.42 -15.67
C LEU A 29 -16.17 7.55 -15.04
N PRO A 30 -17.47 7.68 -15.36
CA PRO A 30 -18.29 8.82 -14.94
C PRO A 30 -18.43 8.93 -13.42
N ASN A 31 -18.48 7.80 -12.70
CA ASN A 31 -18.59 7.80 -11.24
C ASN A 31 -17.29 8.26 -10.55
N ILE A 32 -16.12 7.84 -11.05
CA ILE A 32 -14.83 8.28 -10.53
C ILE A 32 -14.61 9.76 -10.85
N LYS A 33 -14.96 10.20 -12.07
CA LYS A 33 -14.93 11.61 -12.45
C LYS A 33 -15.78 12.47 -11.52
N LYS A 34 -17.00 12.03 -11.20
CA LYS A 34 -17.87 12.70 -10.23
C LYS A 34 -17.24 12.80 -8.84
N LEU A 35 -16.57 11.75 -8.35
CA LEU A 35 -15.87 11.79 -7.06
C LEU A 35 -14.71 12.79 -7.08
N MET A 36 -13.96 12.84 -8.19
CA MET A 36 -12.84 13.77 -8.38
C MET A 36 -13.32 15.23 -8.40
N GLU A 37 -14.40 15.53 -9.13
CA GLU A 37 -14.97 16.88 -9.25
C GLU A 37 -15.58 17.40 -7.94
N ASN A 38 -16.06 16.50 -7.07
CA ASN A 38 -16.66 16.84 -5.78
C ASN A 38 -15.70 16.61 -4.59
N GLY A 39 -14.42 16.37 -4.85
CA GLY A 39 -13.44 15.98 -3.84
C GLY A 39 -12.06 16.58 -4.08
N ILE A 40 -11.05 15.96 -3.45
CA ILE A 40 -9.64 16.32 -3.61
C ILE A 40 -8.95 15.15 -4.31
N TYR A 41 -8.10 15.45 -5.28
CA TYR A 41 -7.32 14.46 -6.00
C TYR A 41 -5.90 14.94 -6.25
N SER A 42 -4.99 14.00 -6.51
CA SER A 42 -3.62 14.26 -6.95
C SER A 42 -3.25 13.29 -8.06
N LYS A 43 -2.61 13.81 -9.12
CA LYS A 43 -2.08 13.01 -10.24
C LYS A 43 -0.69 12.43 -9.93
N ASN A 44 0.03 13.07 -9.00
CA ASN A 44 1.45 12.85 -8.74
C ASN A 44 1.66 12.15 -7.39
N CYS A 45 0.85 11.14 -7.09
CA CYS A 45 1.07 10.28 -5.93
C CYS A 45 2.22 9.32 -6.23
N ILE A 46 3.30 9.41 -5.46
CA ILE A 46 4.43 8.48 -5.52
C ILE A 46 4.23 7.44 -4.42
N THR A 47 4.33 6.16 -4.80
CA THR A 47 4.24 5.04 -3.87
C THR A 47 5.63 4.63 -3.37
N ASP A 48 5.65 3.63 -2.49
CA ASP A 48 6.85 3.03 -1.96
C ASP A 48 7.69 2.31 -3.03
N PHE A 49 8.98 2.11 -2.75
CA PHE A 49 9.86 1.30 -3.59
C PHE A 49 10.40 0.09 -2.79
N PRO A 50 10.20 -1.15 -3.27
CA PRO A 50 9.62 -1.50 -4.55
C PRO A 50 8.09 -1.39 -4.58
N PRO A 51 7.47 -1.02 -5.72
CA PRO A 51 6.02 -0.81 -5.84
C PRO A 51 5.27 -2.14 -5.98
N ILE A 52 5.38 -3.01 -4.97
CA ILE A 52 4.75 -4.33 -4.91
C ILE A 52 3.56 -4.25 -3.95
N THR A 53 2.49 -5.00 -4.27
CA THR A 53 1.19 -4.95 -3.56
C THR A 53 1.32 -4.95 -2.03
N PHE A 54 2.07 -5.88 -1.44
CA PHE A 54 2.11 -5.99 0.03
C PHE A 54 2.87 -4.87 0.74
N PRO A 55 4.13 -4.55 0.38
CA PRO A 55 4.82 -3.39 0.95
C PRO A 55 4.00 -2.11 0.81
N THR A 56 3.51 -1.81 -0.40
CA THR A 56 2.74 -0.58 -0.67
C THR A 56 1.45 -0.49 0.14
N GLN A 57 0.75 -1.59 0.38
CA GLN A 57 -0.42 -1.62 1.26
C GLN A 57 -0.06 -1.30 2.71
N ALA A 58 1.07 -1.80 3.21
CA ALA A 58 1.56 -1.42 4.54
C ALA A 58 1.92 0.07 4.59
N SER A 59 2.55 0.61 3.54
CA SER A 59 2.88 2.03 3.46
C SER A 59 1.63 2.91 3.50
N LEU A 60 0.61 2.53 2.74
CA LEU A 60 -0.67 3.25 2.65
C LEU A 60 -1.46 3.29 3.97
N ILE A 61 -1.43 2.21 4.75
CA ILE A 61 -2.15 2.13 6.03
C ILE A 61 -1.38 2.80 7.17
N THR A 62 -0.05 2.67 7.18
CA THR A 62 0.80 3.20 8.27
C THR A 62 1.24 4.63 8.04
N GLY A 63 1.22 5.12 6.80
CA GLY A 63 1.75 6.43 6.42
C GLY A 63 3.28 6.50 6.43
N THR A 64 3.97 5.36 6.42
CA THR A 64 5.44 5.26 6.39
C THR A 64 5.90 4.48 5.17
N TYR A 65 7.20 4.50 4.83
CA TYR A 65 7.75 3.72 3.72
C TYR A 65 8.41 2.43 4.19
N THR A 66 8.87 1.63 3.25
CA THR A 66 9.79 0.51 3.47
C THR A 66 11.13 1.04 3.98
N GLY A 67 11.84 0.23 4.74
CA GLY A 67 13.14 0.61 5.31
C GLY A 67 13.61 -0.35 6.39
N ASP A 68 14.69 0.04 7.07
CA ASP A 68 15.14 -0.64 8.29
C ASP A 68 14.60 0.09 9.53
N TYR A 69 13.51 -0.42 10.11
CA TYR A 69 12.81 0.21 11.24
C TYR A 69 13.69 0.37 12.49
N ARG A 70 14.83 -0.33 12.54
CA ARG A 70 15.82 -0.19 13.62
C ARG A 70 16.67 1.08 13.47
N ARG A 71 16.66 1.70 12.29
CA ARG A 71 17.51 2.85 11.92
C ARG A 71 16.72 4.08 11.49
N GLU A 72 15.50 3.90 11.00
CA GLU A 72 14.69 4.98 10.47
C GLU A 72 13.19 4.76 10.72
N PHE A 73 12.40 5.83 10.62
CA PHE A 73 10.95 5.76 10.79
C PHE A 73 10.28 5.17 9.54
N CYS A 74 10.08 3.86 9.55
CA CYS A 74 9.56 3.08 8.43
C CYS A 74 8.79 1.84 8.97
N HIS A 75 7.97 1.19 8.14
CA HIS A 75 7.18 0.04 8.59
C HIS A 75 7.91 -1.30 8.54
N GLY A 76 9.13 -1.37 7.98
CA GLY A 76 9.97 -2.57 8.08
C GLY A 76 9.57 -3.77 7.23
N VAL A 77 8.56 -3.66 6.36
CA VAL A 77 8.09 -4.77 5.50
C VAL A 77 8.60 -4.56 4.06
N PRO A 78 9.71 -5.17 3.65
CA PRO A 78 10.40 -4.79 2.42
C PRO A 78 9.78 -5.39 1.15
N LEU A 79 9.22 -6.59 1.25
CA LEU A 79 8.76 -7.39 0.10
C LEU A 79 7.59 -8.30 0.50
N MET A 80 6.97 -8.92 -0.50
CA MET A 80 6.04 -10.03 -0.29
C MET A 80 6.73 -11.25 0.34
N ASN A 81 7.95 -11.55 -0.12
CA ASN A 81 8.80 -12.62 0.36
C ASN A 81 10.17 -12.04 0.69
N TRP A 82 10.66 -12.25 1.91
CA TRP A 82 11.92 -11.67 2.37
C TRP A 82 12.59 -12.53 3.44
N MET A 83 13.88 -12.29 3.65
CA MET A 83 14.70 -13.05 4.60
C MET A 83 15.45 -12.10 5.54
N GLY A 84 15.16 -12.20 6.84
CA GLY A 84 15.95 -11.60 7.91
C GLY A 84 17.21 -12.42 8.16
N ARG A 85 18.37 -11.76 8.22
CA ARG A 85 19.69 -12.38 8.43
C ARG A 85 20.37 -11.96 9.72
N ASP A 86 19.62 -11.34 10.62
CA ASP A 86 20.07 -10.85 11.92
C ASP A 86 20.21 -11.97 12.97
N ILE A 87 19.62 -13.15 12.72
CA ILE A 87 19.68 -14.33 13.59
C ILE A 87 20.07 -15.60 12.81
N ALA A 88 20.51 -16.65 13.53
CA ALA A 88 20.84 -17.96 12.97
C ALA A 88 19.97 -19.07 13.61
N PRO A 89 19.21 -19.87 12.82
CA PRO A 89 19.08 -19.80 11.35
C PRO A 89 18.34 -18.53 10.87
N PRO A 90 18.56 -18.09 9.61
CA PRO A 90 17.86 -16.94 9.04
C PRO A 90 16.34 -17.11 9.11
N PHE A 91 15.68 -15.99 9.34
CA PHE A 91 14.22 -15.94 9.36
C PHE A 91 13.70 -15.71 7.93
N LEU A 92 12.77 -16.56 7.48
CA LEU A 92 12.10 -16.42 6.18
C LEU A 92 10.63 -16.04 6.37
N ARG A 93 10.20 -15.02 5.64
CA ARG A 93 8.79 -14.64 5.52
C ARG A 93 8.34 -14.79 4.07
N ASP A 94 7.21 -15.46 3.90
CA ASP A 94 6.52 -15.61 2.60
C ASP A 94 5.03 -15.40 2.85
N TYR A 95 4.53 -14.22 2.48
CA TYR A 95 3.12 -13.87 2.67
C TYR A 95 2.17 -14.64 1.73
N THR A 96 2.69 -15.33 0.71
CA THR A 96 1.92 -16.20 -0.20
C THR A 96 1.88 -17.65 0.25
N ALA A 97 2.62 -18.01 1.31
CA ALA A 97 2.70 -19.38 1.75
C ALA A 97 1.35 -19.92 2.22
N LYS A 98 1.11 -21.21 1.95
CA LYS A 98 -0.14 -21.94 2.28
C LYS A 98 -0.48 -21.93 3.77
N ASN A 99 0.50 -21.68 4.65
CA ASN A 99 0.30 -21.54 6.09
C ASN A 99 -0.11 -20.12 6.52
N LEU A 100 -0.61 -19.30 5.57
CA LEU A 100 -1.28 -18.03 5.81
C LEU A 100 -0.42 -17.04 6.60
N GLN A 101 0.87 -16.93 6.26
CA GLN A 101 1.77 -16.01 6.97
C GLN A 101 1.37 -14.55 6.79
N ILE A 102 0.50 -14.23 5.84
CA ILE A 102 -0.07 -12.88 5.69
C ILE A 102 -0.71 -12.34 6.98
N TYR A 103 -1.32 -13.20 7.79
CA TYR A 103 -1.88 -12.77 9.08
C TYR A 103 -0.83 -12.43 10.14
N LYS A 104 0.46 -12.63 9.84
CA LYS A 104 1.58 -12.26 10.72
C LYS A 104 2.11 -10.85 10.44
N LEU A 105 1.57 -10.13 9.45
CA LEU A 105 2.04 -8.80 9.06
C LEU A 105 2.22 -7.86 10.26
N ASN A 106 1.27 -7.81 11.19
CA ASN A 106 1.37 -6.94 12.37
C ASN A 106 2.53 -7.27 13.30
N LYS A 107 3.09 -8.49 13.24
CA LYS A 107 4.29 -8.90 13.99
C LYS A 107 5.58 -8.53 13.26
N ASP A 108 5.47 -8.25 11.97
CA ASP A 108 6.59 -7.94 11.09
C ASP A 108 6.71 -6.42 10.85
N LEU A 109 5.70 -5.63 11.26
CA LEU A 109 5.77 -4.17 11.33
C LEU A 109 6.71 -3.73 12.46
N GLY A 110 7.51 -2.69 12.19
CA GLY A 110 8.40 -2.04 13.15
C GLY A 110 7.73 -1.06 14.10
#